data_AF-A0A0W8EAV1-F1
#
_entry.id   AF-A0A0W8EAV1-F1
#
_cell.length_a   1.000
_cell.length_b   1.000
_cell.length_c   1.000
_cell.angle_alpha   90.00
_cell.angle_beta   90.00
_cell.angle_gamma   90.00
#
_symmetry.space_group_name_H-M   'P 1'
#
loop_
_entity.id
_entity.type
_entity.pdbx_description
1 polymer ?
#
loop_
_entity_poly.entity_id
_entity_poly.type
_entity_poly.pdbx_seq_one_letter_code
_entity_poly.pdbx_strand_id
1 'polypeptide(L)'
;MPSFFSDPDTLSEFAKAFDLAGNRLSPDLLTAITTEALLAWSREPDSRALVLAIDALALAEGDADASYEALTNDPRIEESSIFRVRRARQHTICGEIAEARELLDEVIRADAPDNLIRQLAACIAHGRLDDREAFSRCWQNILVQEDLADPVPVRDLIAAPEDYTLLSNLPFREHSEMIRYLFRYDIPDHRDAEVLALADEMASVLDNLERVVTDSVIETGSSGVLPGVEAILAMTRGGTDLVEDILAEHGTSIDPAIREAIDSALGDVQEIGVRMQVLATLLAAASDPGTPPGALIATLRDQAGGDDRIIRHMLDLVSDDLTTDTICGIFDVLAAALPPRERALQQFTLLVDAGRFADALAVAEEHDLLDDIGNEPPFDSYRLSVLRQSDRLAEAFALLLAWNRAGRLLHESGQLVDLALILGRMDEVLALRPVYSNTRMCPAAHLIPAYDCIMKKDVKGAMQHLKWLEGTGLSREQALILQARILLAGGFPKRVISLRGKMEKHLLPTTSYPLLIRAYRELGREAEAAEAEALLRGSREGAGTDTGHPR
;
A
#
# COMPACT_ATOMS: atom_id res chain seq x y z
N MET A 1 15.58 -7.07 -8.17
CA MET A 1 14.22 -6.56 -8.49
C MET A 1 14.40 -5.19 -9.13
N PRO A 2 13.47 -4.75 -10.00
CA PRO A 2 13.53 -3.39 -10.55
C PRO A 2 13.55 -2.38 -9.40
N SER A 3 14.42 -1.37 -9.51
CA SER A 3 14.44 -0.20 -8.62
C SER A 3 13.16 0.62 -8.83
N PHE A 4 12.71 1.36 -7.82
CA PHE A 4 11.55 2.24 -7.90
C PHE A 4 11.60 3.20 -9.11
N PHE A 5 12.77 3.76 -9.43
CA PHE A 5 12.95 4.67 -10.56
C PHE A 5 13.25 3.97 -11.90
N SER A 6 13.18 2.65 -11.96
CA SER A 6 13.34 1.93 -13.22
C SER A 6 12.10 2.02 -14.13
N ASP A 7 10.97 2.46 -13.57
CA ASP A 7 9.75 2.82 -14.30
C ASP A 7 9.82 4.29 -14.79
N PRO A 8 9.77 4.53 -16.12
CA PRO A 8 9.73 5.88 -16.67
C PRO A 8 8.56 6.75 -16.18
N ASP A 9 7.42 6.15 -15.85
CA ASP A 9 6.24 6.88 -15.36
C ASP A 9 6.53 7.48 -13.98
N THR A 10 7.12 6.69 -13.08
CA THR A 10 7.56 7.15 -11.75
C THR A 10 8.61 8.27 -11.84
N LEU A 11 9.59 8.14 -12.72
CA LEU A 11 10.56 9.22 -12.97
C LEU A 11 9.89 10.50 -13.49
N SER A 12 8.88 10.36 -14.35
CA SER A 12 8.14 11.49 -14.91
C SER A 12 7.31 12.22 -13.87
N GLU A 13 6.73 11.50 -12.91
CA GLU A 13 6.01 12.08 -11.77
C GLU A 13 6.93 12.88 -10.84
N PHE A 14 8.16 12.39 -10.61
CA PHE A 14 9.15 13.07 -9.76
C PHE A 14 9.87 14.24 -10.46
N ALA A 15 9.79 14.32 -11.79
CA ALA A 15 10.64 15.18 -12.61
C ALA A 15 10.71 16.64 -12.17
N LYS A 16 9.55 17.27 -11.91
CA LYS A 16 9.50 18.67 -11.45
C LYS A 16 10.02 18.83 -10.02
N ALA A 17 9.82 17.83 -9.17
CA ALA A 17 10.16 17.88 -7.74
C ALA A 17 11.65 17.67 -7.45
N PHE A 18 12.41 17.04 -8.37
CA PHE A 18 13.88 16.93 -8.22
C PHE A 18 14.58 18.28 -8.06
N ASP A 19 14.01 19.36 -8.59
CA ASP A 19 14.52 20.72 -8.36
C ASP A 19 14.51 21.13 -6.87
N LEU A 20 13.61 20.56 -6.06
CA LEU A 20 13.51 20.83 -4.61
C LEU A 20 14.57 20.07 -3.80
N ALA A 21 15.07 18.94 -4.30
CA ALA A 21 16.01 18.10 -3.55
C ALA A 21 17.37 18.78 -3.35
N GLY A 22 17.78 19.64 -4.29
CA GLY A 22 19.06 20.35 -4.24
C GLY A 22 20.25 19.40 -4.06
N ASN A 23 21.11 19.68 -3.09
CA ASN A 23 22.27 18.85 -2.72
C ASN A 23 21.99 17.89 -1.56
N ARG A 24 20.72 17.63 -1.22
CA ARG A 24 20.31 16.82 -0.05
C ARG A 24 20.29 15.32 -0.35
N LEU A 25 20.33 14.91 -1.61
CA LEU A 25 20.48 13.51 -2.00
C LEU A 25 21.89 13.02 -1.69
N SER A 26 22.01 11.77 -1.23
CA SER A 26 23.33 11.15 -1.06
C SER A 26 23.98 10.93 -2.45
N PRO A 27 25.32 11.04 -2.58
CA PRO A 27 25.98 10.86 -3.88
C PRO A 27 25.69 9.51 -4.54
N ASP A 28 25.59 8.44 -3.73
CA ASP A 28 25.31 7.08 -4.19
C ASP A 28 23.88 6.96 -4.75
N LEU A 29 22.89 7.51 -4.02
CA LEU A 29 21.50 7.54 -4.46
C LEU A 29 21.33 8.39 -5.72
N LEU A 30 21.93 9.58 -5.72
CA LEU A 30 21.88 10.51 -6.84
C LEU A 30 22.40 9.84 -8.12
N THR A 31 23.59 9.23 -8.06
CA THR A 31 24.18 8.47 -9.19
C THR A 31 23.26 7.35 -9.68
N ALA A 32 22.62 6.63 -8.75
CA ALA A 32 21.70 5.55 -9.09
C ALA A 32 20.45 6.05 -9.83
N ILE A 33 19.79 7.11 -9.32
CA ILE A 33 18.60 7.70 -9.95
C ILE A 33 18.97 8.31 -11.31
N THR A 34 20.08 9.05 -11.42
CA THR A 34 20.55 9.62 -12.69
C THR A 34 20.79 8.55 -13.74
N THR A 35 21.42 7.43 -13.36
CA THR A 35 21.64 6.30 -14.27
C THR A 35 20.32 5.71 -14.75
N GLU A 36 19.34 5.54 -13.87
CA GLU A 36 18.01 5.04 -14.23
C GLU A 36 17.25 6.03 -15.14
N ALA A 37 17.34 7.32 -14.86
CA ALA A 37 16.77 8.38 -15.68
C ALA A 37 17.38 8.41 -17.10
N LEU A 38 18.71 8.31 -17.22
CA LEU A 38 19.39 8.22 -18.52
C LEU A 38 19.00 6.96 -19.29
N LEU A 39 18.83 5.82 -18.61
CA LEU A 39 18.35 4.58 -19.22
C LEU A 39 16.90 4.72 -19.71
N ALA A 40 16.02 5.33 -18.92
CA ALA A 40 14.63 5.61 -19.32
C ALA A 40 14.60 6.55 -20.53
N TRP A 41 15.37 7.63 -20.50
CA TRP A 41 15.46 8.60 -21.59
C TRP A 41 16.02 8.01 -22.89
N SER A 42 16.95 7.05 -22.81
CA SER A 42 17.42 6.33 -24.01
C SER A 42 16.32 5.55 -24.74
N ARG A 43 15.23 5.22 -24.03
CA ARG A 43 14.04 4.54 -24.59
C ARG A 43 12.99 5.55 -25.05
N GLU A 44 12.87 6.68 -24.35
CA GLU A 44 11.89 7.74 -24.57
C GLU A 44 12.57 9.12 -24.67
N PRO A 45 13.32 9.38 -25.76
CA PRO A 45 14.17 10.57 -25.87
C PRO A 45 13.38 11.88 -25.95
N ASP A 46 12.09 11.82 -26.24
CA ASP A 46 11.22 12.97 -26.39
C ASP A 46 10.36 13.30 -25.16
N SER A 47 10.51 12.53 -24.07
CA SER A 47 9.86 12.83 -22.81
C SER A 47 10.47 14.07 -22.16
N ARG A 48 9.68 15.15 -22.14
CA ARG A 48 10.06 16.41 -21.49
C ARG A 48 10.27 16.26 -19.98
N ALA A 49 9.49 15.39 -19.35
CA ALA A 49 9.60 15.13 -17.92
C ALA A 49 10.95 14.47 -17.61
N LEU A 50 11.35 13.44 -18.37
CA LEU A 50 12.65 12.80 -18.20
C LEU A 50 13.81 13.77 -18.43
N VAL A 51 13.71 14.67 -19.41
CA VAL A 51 14.75 15.71 -19.62
C VAL A 51 14.84 16.68 -18.44
N LEU A 52 13.70 17.09 -17.85
CA LEU A 52 13.70 17.91 -16.64
C LEU A 52 14.33 17.18 -15.45
N ALA A 53 14.01 15.89 -15.27
CA ALA A 53 14.59 15.06 -14.22
C ALA A 53 16.11 14.94 -14.39
N ILE A 54 16.59 14.61 -15.59
CA ILE A 54 18.03 14.48 -15.89
C ILE A 54 18.75 15.81 -15.68
N ASP A 55 18.20 16.93 -16.16
CA ASP A 55 18.81 18.25 -15.93
C ASP A 55 18.91 18.58 -14.44
N ALA A 56 17.89 18.25 -13.63
CA ALA A 56 17.91 18.47 -12.19
C ALA A 56 18.94 17.59 -11.47
N LEU A 57 18.96 16.30 -11.79
CA LEU A 57 19.84 15.32 -11.17
C LEU A 57 21.31 15.54 -11.56
N ALA A 58 21.61 15.70 -12.85
CA ALA A 58 22.97 15.94 -13.34
C ALA A 58 23.55 17.25 -12.79
N LEU A 59 22.73 18.30 -12.65
CA LEU A 59 23.15 19.53 -11.99
C LEU A 59 23.51 19.30 -10.52
N ALA A 60 22.72 18.50 -9.79
CA ALA A 60 23.01 18.15 -8.40
C ALA A 60 24.31 17.33 -8.26
N GLU A 61 24.67 16.54 -9.28
CA GLU A 61 25.95 15.82 -9.36
C GLU A 61 27.13 16.74 -9.70
N GLY A 62 26.86 17.92 -10.27
CA GLY A 62 27.87 18.80 -10.84
C GLY A 62 28.31 18.39 -12.26
N ASP A 63 27.54 17.55 -12.94
CA ASP A 63 27.76 17.16 -14.34
C ASP A 63 27.00 18.11 -15.28
N ALA A 64 27.61 19.26 -15.56
CA ALA A 64 27.04 20.26 -16.45
C ALA A 64 26.95 19.76 -17.91
N ASP A 65 27.83 18.85 -18.32
CA ASP A 65 27.86 18.31 -19.68
C ASP A 65 26.66 17.38 -19.93
N ALA A 66 26.37 16.47 -19.00
CA ALA A 66 25.22 15.58 -19.09
C ALA A 66 23.89 16.36 -19.03
N SER A 67 23.81 17.38 -18.18
CA SER A 67 22.66 18.29 -18.14
C SER A 67 22.47 19.02 -19.48
N TYR A 68 23.55 19.53 -20.08
CA TYR A 68 23.49 20.22 -21.37
C TYR A 68 23.09 19.30 -22.52
N GLU A 69 23.64 18.08 -22.57
CA GLU A 69 23.29 17.07 -23.58
C GLU A 69 21.79 16.74 -23.52
N ALA A 70 21.23 16.53 -22.33
CA ALA A 70 19.80 16.27 -22.15
C ALA A 70 18.92 17.38 -22.73
N LEU A 71 19.34 18.64 -22.59
CA LEU A 71 18.59 19.81 -23.06
C LEU A 71 18.72 20.08 -24.57
N THR A 72 19.59 19.37 -25.30
CA THR A 72 19.91 19.65 -26.71
C THR A 72 19.60 18.52 -27.69
N ASN A 73 19.30 17.32 -27.19
CA ASN A 73 19.22 16.12 -28.03
C ASN A 73 17.95 15.97 -28.90
N ASP A 74 16.81 16.63 -28.58
CA ASP A 74 15.59 16.63 -29.44
C ASP A 74 15.23 18.06 -29.91
N PRO A 75 15.00 18.28 -31.23
CA PRO A 75 14.64 19.60 -31.77
C PRO A 75 13.39 20.25 -31.13
N ARG A 76 12.39 19.46 -30.71
CA ARG A 76 11.17 19.96 -30.03
C ARG A 76 11.43 20.41 -28.60
N ILE A 77 12.50 19.89 -27.98
CA ILE A 77 13.01 20.30 -26.68
C ILE A 77 13.85 21.57 -26.87
N GLU A 78 14.69 21.59 -27.92
CA GLU A 78 15.49 22.75 -28.31
C GLU A 78 14.65 24.02 -28.61
N GLU A 79 13.46 23.86 -29.17
CA GLU A 79 12.53 24.95 -29.46
C GLU A 79 11.74 25.48 -28.24
N SER A 80 11.81 24.80 -27.09
CA SER A 80 11.11 25.22 -25.88
C SER A 80 11.82 26.39 -25.19
N SER A 81 11.09 27.50 -24.95
CA SER A 81 11.64 28.67 -24.25
C SER A 81 12.17 28.33 -22.85
N ILE A 82 11.51 27.44 -22.11
CA ILE A 82 11.96 27.02 -20.77
C ILE A 82 13.26 26.22 -20.84
N PHE A 83 13.41 25.31 -21.80
CA PHE A 83 14.65 24.57 -21.96
C PHE A 83 15.80 25.46 -22.44
N ARG A 84 15.53 26.48 -23.28
CA ARG A 84 16.53 27.50 -23.64
C ARG A 84 16.99 28.33 -22.44
N VAL A 85 16.06 28.73 -21.58
CA VAL A 85 16.39 29.37 -20.30
C VAL A 85 17.28 28.43 -19.48
N ARG A 86 16.93 27.15 -19.31
CA ARG A 86 17.80 26.19 -18.60
C ARG A 86 19.19 26.04 -19.24
N ARG A 87 19.29 25.94 -20.56
CA ARG A 87 20.58 25.91 -21.28
C ARG A 87 21.43 27.14 -21.03
N ALA A 88 20.83 28.34 -21.07
CA ALA A 88 21.55 29.57 -20.76
C ALA A 88 22.15 29.56 -19.35
N ARG A 89 21.46 28.91 -18.39
CA ARG A 89 22.00 28.70 -17.04
C ARG A 89 23.21 27.77 -17.08
N GLN A 90 23.15 26.65 -17.80
CA GLN A 90 24.29 25.72 -17.91
C GLN A 90 25.51 26.40 -18.52
N HIS A 91 25.33 27.17 -19.61
CA HIS A 91 26.40 28.00 -20.16
C HIS A 91 26.97 28.98 -19.12
N THR A 92 26.11 29.62 -18.32
CA THR A 92 26.54 30.52 -17.24
C THR A 92 27.41 29.80 -16.20
N ILE A 93 27.03 28.58 -15.80
CA ILE A 93 27.77 27.74 -14.85
C ILE A 93 29.14 27.34 -15.43
N CYS A 94 29.19 27.03 -16.72
CA CYS A 94 30.43 26.72 -17.44
C CYS A 94 31.30 27.96 -17.73
N GLY A 95 30.84 29.17 -17.42
CA GLY A 95 31.55 30.43 -17.68
C GLY A 95 31.40 30.97 -19.11
N GLU A 96 30.51 30.37 -19.91
CA GLU A 96 30.19 30.71 -21.31
C GLU A 96 29.12 31.83 -21.35
N ILE A 97 29.49 33.00 -20.83
CA ILE A 97 28.54 34.11 -20.61
C ILE A 97 27.99 34.67 -21.94
N ALA A 98 28.76 34.62 -23.03
CA ALA A 98 28.32 35.15 -24.33
C ALA A 98 27.22 34.27 -24.93
N GLU A 99 27.42 32.95 -24.88
CA GLU A 99 26.50 31.91 -25.32
C GLU A 99 25.21 31.93 -24.48
N ALA A 100 25.35 32.05 -23.16
CA ALA A 100 24.21 32.24 -22.26
C ALA A 100 23.38 33.46 -22.65
N ARG A 101 24.03 34.61 -22.88
CA ARG A 101 23.35 35.85 -23.25
C ARG A 101 22.64 35.75 -24.60
N GLU A 102 23.27 35.13 -25.60
CA GLU A 102 22.66 34.93 -26.92
C GLU A 102 21.35 34.14 -26.82
N LEU A 103 21.34 33.04 -26.05
CA LEU A 103 20.13 32.25 -25.82
C LEU A 103 19.03 33.04 -25.09
N LEU A 104 19.39 33.83 -24.09
CA LEU A 104 18.42 34.67 -23.37
C LEU A 104 17.83 35.75 -24.31
N ASP A 105 18.66 36.39 -25.13
CA ASP A 105 18.22 37.36 -26.13
C ASP A 105 17.33 36.71 -27.21
N GLU A 106 17.56 35.44 -27.56
CA GLU A 106 16.66 34.68 -28.43
C GLU A 106 15.30 34.40 -27.80
N VAL A 107 15.27 34.02 -26.51
CA VAL A 107 14.02 33.80 -25.77
C VAL A 107 13.20 35.10 -25.72
N ILE A 108 13.84 36.23 -25.49
CA ILE A 108 13.19 37.55 -25.46
C ILE A 108 12.65 37.95 -26.85
N ARG A 109 13.40 37.65 -27.93
CA ARG A 109 12.99 37.97 -29.31
C ARG A 109 11.93 37.04 -29.87
N ALA A 110 11.74 35.87 -29.28
CA ALA A 110 10.72 34.90 -29.66
C ALA A 110 9.32 35.39 -29.23
N ASP A 111 8.86 36.48 -29.84
CA ASP A 111 7.59 37.15 -29.56
C ASP A 111 6.41 36.18 -29.75
N ALA A 112 5.66 35.97 -28.68
CA ALA A 112 4.49 35.10 -28.63
C ALA A 112 3.50 35.65 -27.57
N PRO A 113 2.79 36.74 -27.88
CA PRO A 113 2.00 37.49 -26.91
C PRO A 113 0.75 36.75 -26.39
N ASP A 114 0.43 35.58 -26.95
CA ASP A 114 -0.70 34.73 -26.56
C ASP A 114 -0.26 33.45 -25.83
N ASN A 115 1.03 33.31 -25.48
CA ASN A 115 1.54 32.11 -24.81
C ASN A 115 2.22 32.46 -23.47
N LEU A 116 1.47 32.25 -22.38
CA LEU A 116 1.91 32.53 -21.01
C LEU A 116 3.28 31.94 -20.68
N ILE A 117 3.54 30.67 -21.01
CA ILE A 117 4.83 30.00 -20.71
C ILE A 117 5.99 30.71 -21.41
N ARG A 118 5.81 31.16 -22.66
CA ARG A 118 6.84 31.91 -23.39
C ARG A 118 7.08 33.29 -22.80
N GLN A 119 6.02 33.97 -22.35
CA GLN A 119 6.13 35.26 -21.68
C GLN A 119 6.85 35.13 -20.34
N LEU A 120 6.51 34.12 -19.55
CA LEU A 120 7.20 33.82 -18.29
C LEU A 120 8.69 33.49 -18.53
N ALA A 121 9.00 32.70 -19.57
CA ALA A 121 10.38 32.45 -19.97
C ALA A 121 11.14 33.73 -20.36
N ALA A 122 10.49 34.65 -21.07
CA ALA A 122 11.07 35.96 -21.41
C ALA A 122 11.27 36.85 -20.16
N CYS A 123 10.33 36.83 -19.22
CA CYS A 123 10.49 37.49 -17.92
C CYS A 123 11.70 36.92 -17.17
N ILE A 124 11.87 35.59 -17.05
CA ILE A 124 13.06 34.97 -16.44
C ILE A 124 14.33 35.41 -17.17
N ALA A 125 14.30 35.47 -18.51
CA ALA A 125 15.45 35.91 -19.29
C ALA A 125 15.86 37.36 -19.00
N HIS A 126 14.89 38.28 -18.91
CA HIS A 126 15.15 39.66 -18.45
C HIS A 126 15.73 39.69 -17.03
N GLY A 127 15.22 38.84 -16.14
CA GLY A 127 15.72 38.69 -14.77
C GLY A 127 17.20 38.30 -14.74
N ARG A 128 17.60 37.32 -15.55
CA ARG A 128 18.99 36.84 -15.65
C ARG A 128 19.94 37.83 -16.30
N LEU A 129 19.43 38.68 -17.19
CA LEU A 129 20.19 39.78 -17.80
C LEU A 129 20.28 41.02 -16.90
N ASP A 130 19.69 40.99 -15.70
CA ASP A 130 19.63 42.11 -14.75
C ASP A 130 18.91 43.35 -15.31
N ASP A 131 17.95 43.15 -16.24
CA ASP A 131 17.14 44.22 -16.83
C ASP A 131 15.83 44.39 -16.04
N ARG A 132 15.92 45.16 -14.95
CA ARG A 132 14.78 45.46 -14.07
C ARG A 132 13.59 46.08 -14.80
N GLU A 133 13.82 47.04 -15.70
CA GLU A 133 12.73 47.77 -16.36
C GLU A 133 11.97 46.87 -17.33
N ALA A 134 12.69 46.06 -18.11
CA ALA A 134 12.07 45.10 -19.02
C ALA A 134 11.36 43.99 -18.26
N PHE A 135 11.96 43.47 -17.17
CA PHE A 135 11.32 42.48 -16.29
C PHE A 135 10.00 43.01 -15.73
N SER A 136 9.99 44.20 -15.13
CA SER A 136 8.78 44.77 -14.52
C SER A 136 7.68 45.00 -15.56
N ARG A 137 8.04 45.49 -16.74
CA ARG A 137 7.08 45.69 -17.84
C ARG A 137 6.52 44.36 -18.36
N CYS A 138 7.37 43.34 -18.50
CA CYS A 138 6.97 41.98 -18.87
C CYS A 138 5.96 41.44 -17.84
N TRP A 139 6.28 41.50 -16.56
CA TRP A 139 5.41 41.02 -15.47
C TRP A 139 4.06 41.74 -15.45
N GLN A 140 4.05 43.07 -15.50
CA GLN A 140 2.80 43.84 -15.51
C GLN A 140 1.93 43.53 -16.73
N ASN A 141 2.52 43.33 -17.90
CA ASN A 141 1.76 42.94 -19.08
C ASN A 141 1.08 41.58 -18.90
N ILE A 142 1.77 40.60 -18.30
CA ILE A 142 1.20 39.28 -18.00
C ILE A 142 0.03 39.43 -17.04
N LEU A 143 0.21 40.16 -15.92
CA LEU A 143 -0.87 40.39 -14.94
C LEU A 143 -2.12 41.03 -15.57
N VAL A 144 -1.94 41.99 -16.48
CA VAL A 144 -3.06 42.63 -17.19
C VAL A 144 -3.74 41.67 -18.17
N GLN A 145 -2.98 40.81 -18.86
CA GLN A 145 -3.53 39.85 -19.81
C GLN A 145 -4.32 38.72 -19.13
N GLU A 146 -3.85 38.28 -17.97
CA GLU A 146 -4.46 37.20 -17.18
C GLU A 146 -5.51 37.71 -16.17
N ASP A 147 -5.89 39.00 -16.24
CA ASP A 147 -6.91 39.63 -15.37
C ASP A 147 -6.58 39.60 -13.86
N LEU A 148 -5.28 39.65 -13.53
CA LEU A 148 -4.72 39.65 -12.17
C LEU A 148 -4.08 40.99 -11.77
N ALA A 149 -4.38 42.07 -12.52
CA ALA A 149 -3.87 43.40 -12.22
C ALA A 149 -4.52 44.05 -10.99
N ASP A 150 -5.72 43.61 -10.62
CA ASP A 150 -6.44 44.13 -9.46
C ASP A 150 -6.10 43.35 -8.19
N PRO A 151 -6.06 44.00 -7.00
CA PRO A 151 -5.76 43.31 -5.75
C PRO A 151 -6.79 42.23 -5.43
N VAL A 152 -6.33 40.99 -5.27
CA VAL A 152 -7.16 39.86 -4.84
C VAL A 152 -7.43 39.95 -3.34
N PRO A 153 -8.67 39.76 -2.88
CA PRO A 153 -8.96 39.68 -1.45
C PRO A 153 -8.17 38.54 -0.80
N VAL A 154 -7.44 38.83 0.29
CA VAL A 154 -6.59 37.86 1.02
C VAL A 154 -7.33 36.55 1.34
N ARG A 155 -8.62 36.65 1.70
CA ARG A 155 -9.44 35.47 2.00
C ARG A 155 -9.62 34.55 0.79
N ASP A 156 -9.81 35.12 -0.39
CA ASP A 156 -10.07 34.35 -1.62
C ASP A 156 -8.76 33.72 -2.10
N LEU A 157 -7.65 34.45 -2.00
CA LEU A 157 -6.30 33.93 -2.26
C LEU A 157 -5.94 32.74 -1.34
N ILE A 158 -6.21 32.84 -0.03
CA ILE A 158 -5.95 31.73 0.91
C ILE A 158 -6.84 30.52 0.63
N ALA A 159 -8.05 30.72 0.13
CA ALA A 159 -9.00 29.64 -0.11
C ALA A 159 -8.70 28.84 -1.38
N ALA A 160 -8.07 29.45 -2.38
CA ALA A 160 -7.72 28.82 -3.64
C ALA A 160 -6.45 29.47 -4.27
N PRO A 161 -5.25 29.23 -3.72
CA PRO A 161 -4.00 29.81 -4.25
C PRO A 161 -3.75 29.45 -5.73
N GLU A 162 -4.21 28.27 -6.16
CA GLU A 162 -4.04 27.73 -7.51
C GLU A 162 -4.75 28.56 -8.59
N ASP A 163 -5.85 29.25 -8.23
CA ASP A 163 -6.62 30.09 -9.15
C ASP A 163 -5.91 31.42 -9.44
N TYR A 164 -4.95 31.78 -8.59
CA TYR A 164 -4.25 33.06 -8.66
C TYR A 164 -2.76 32.91 -8.94
N THR A 165 -2.22 31.73 -9.24
CA THR A 165 -0.80 31.63 -9.59
C THR A 165 -0.58 31.67 -11.10
N LEU A 166 0.43 32.43 -11.52
CA LEU A 166 0.93 32.41 -12.89
C LEU A 166 2.05 31.38 -13.08
N LEU A 167 2.67 30.93 -11.98
CA LEU A 167 3.93 30.21 -12.01
C LEU A 167 3.80 28.68 -11.84
N SER A 168 2.64 28.15 -11.47
CA SER A 168 2.42 26.70 -11.26
C SER A 168 2.72 25.79 -12.45
N ASN A 169 2.64 26.34 -13.67
CA ASN A 169 2.97 25.58 -14.87
C ASN A 169 4.49 25.47 -15.10
N LEU A 170 5.30 26.24 -14.39
CA LEU A 170 6.75 26.19 -14.44
C LEU A 170 7.29 25.06 -13.54
N PRO A 171 8.49 24.53 -13.82
CA PRO A 171 9.18 23.72 -12.83
C PRO A 171 9.57 24.55 -11.59
N PHE A 172 9.72 23.90 -10.43
CA PHE A 172 9.98 24.59 -9.15
C PHE A 172 11.22 25.49 -9.17
N ARG A 173 12.25 25.14 -9.95
CA ARG A 173 13.44 25.98 -10.13
C ARG A 173 13.09 27.34 -10.74
N GLU A 174 12.38 27.34 -11.87
CA GLU A 174 11.99 28.58 -12.55
C GLU A 174 10.92 29.35 -11.77
N HIS A 175 10.00 28.64 -11.10
CA HIS A 175 8.99 29.23 -10.21
C HIS A 175 9.67 30.03 -9.09
N SER A 176 10.56 29.39 -8.33
CA SER A 176 11.28 30.06 -7.23
C SER A 176 12.24 31.15 -7.70
N GLU A 177 12.86 30.99 -8.87
CA GLU A 177 13.70 32.01 -9.50
C GLU A 177 12.89 33.28 -9.84
N MET A 178 11.68 33.13 -10.39
CA MET A 178 10.78 34.26 -10.66
C MET A 178 10.40 35.01 -9.39
N ILE A 179 10.03 34.29 -8.32
CA ILE A 179 9.70 34.88 -7.02
C ILE A 179 10.89 35.69 -6.48
N ARG A 180 12.11 35.14 -6.55
CA ARG A 180 13.32 35.85 -6.12
C ARG A 180 13.56 37.12 -6.94
N TYR A 181 13.26 37.13 -8.25
CA TYR A 181 13.33 38.36 -9.05
C TYR A 181 12.30 39.41 -8.65
N LEU A 182 11.06 39.01 -8.35
CA LEU A 182 10.03 39.93 -7.85
C LEU A 182 10.49 40.62 -6.56
N PHE A 183 11.09 39.87 -5.64
CA PHE A 183 11.68 40.45 -4.43
C PHE A 183 12.90 41.32 -4.70
N ARG A 184 13.87 40.83 -5.50
CA ARG A 184 15.09 41.56 -5.83
C ARG A 184 14.81 42.92 -6.48
N TYR A 185 13.78 42.99 -7.32
CA TYR A 185 13.40 44.20 -8.04
C TYR A 185 12.33 45.05 -7.33
N ASP A 186 11.92 44.65 -6.13
CA ASP A 186 10.91 45.33 -5.31
C ASP A 186 9.59 45.53 -6.10
N ILE A 187 9.11 44.44 -6.71
CA ILE A 187 7.84 44.41 -7.45
C ILE A 187 6.80 43.77 -6.52
N PRO A 188 5.87 44.55 -5.94
CA PRO A 188 4.89 44.05 -4.99
C PRO A 188 3.70 43.36 -5.67
N ASP A 189 3.45 43.70 -6.94
CA ASP A 189 2.28 43.24 -7.69
C ASP A 189 2.28 41.71 -7.76
N HIS A 190 1.30 41.11 -7.08
CA HIS A 190 1.03 39.67 -7.07
C HIS A 190 2.12 38.76 -6.46
N ARG A 191 3.18 39.34 -5.92
CA ARG A 191 4.33 38.62 -5.38
C ARG A 191 3.98 37.68 -4.23
N ASP A 192 3.17 38.15 -3.28
CA ASP A 192 2.84 37.37 -2.08
C ASP A 192 1.92 36.17 -2.40
N ALA A 193 1.10 36.31 -3.45
CA ALA A 193 0.27 35.21 -3.98
C ALA A 193 1.12 34.08 -4.54
N GLU A 194 2.17 34.40 -5.29
CA GLU A 194 3.08 33.39 -5.84
C GLU A 194 3.88 32.64 -4.75
N VAL A 195 4.25 33.31 -3.64
CA VAL A 195 4.91 32.63 -2.51
C VAL A 195 3.96 31.63 -1.84
N LEU A 196 2.70 32.00 -1.63
CA LEU A 196 1.69 31.09 -1.08
C LEU A 196 1.45 29.92 -2.04
N ALA A 197 1.27 30.19 -3.32
CA ALA A 197 1.05 29.17 -4.32
C ALA A 197 2.24 28.21 -4.46
N LEU A 198 3.48 28.69 -4.35
CA LEU A 198 4.66 27.83 -4.32
C LEU A 198 4.59 26.83 -3.14
N ALA A 199 4.30 27.32 -1.94
CA ALA A 199 4.24 26.47 -0.75
C ALA A 199 3.10 25.44 -0.83
N ASP A 200 1.93 25.87 -1.32
CA ASP A 200 0.76 25.02 -1.51
C ASP A 200 0.98 23.97 -2.61
N GLU A 201 1.53 24.37 -3.77
CA GLU A 201 1.86 23.46 -4.86
C GLU A 201 2.90 22.41 -4.42
N MET A 202 3.91 22.82 -3.63
CA MET A 202 4.88 21.89 -3.07
C MET A 202 4.22 20.84 -2.17
N ALA A 203 3.32 21.27 -1.26
CA ALA A 203 2.58 20.36 -0.40
C ALA A 203 1.77 19.35 -1.22
N SER A 204 1.02 19.83 -2.22
CA SER A 204 0.20 18.98 -3.09
C SER A 204 1.03 17.99 -3.92
N VAL A 205 2.14 18.45 -4.51
CA VAL A 205 3.02 17.56 -5.30
C VAL A 205 3.64 16.50 -4.40
N LEU A 206 4.16 16.87 -3.23
CA LEU A 206 4.82 15.94 -2.31
C LEU A 206 3.83 14.91 -1.72
N ASP A 207 2.59 15.32 -1.43
CA ASP A 207 1.52 14.41 -1.01
C ASP A 207 1.21 13.38 -2.11
N ASN A 208 1.15 13.83 -3.38
CA ASN A 208 0.97 12.91 -4.49
C ASN A 208 2.15 11.94 -4.64
N LEU A 209 3.40 12.41 -4.48
CA LEU A 209 4.58 11.52 -4.54
C LEU A 209 4.61 10.52 -3.38
N GLU A 210 4.21 10.93 -2.16
CA GLU A 210 4.03 10.02 -1.03
C GLU A 210 3.04 8.92 -1.40
N ARG A 211 1.89 9.28 -1.96
CA ARG A 211 0.88 8.30 -2.40
C ARG A 211 1.43 7.31 -3.42
N VAL A 212 2.18 7.78 -4.43
CA VAL A 212 2.82 6.92 -5.43
C VAL A 212 3.75 5.90 -4.76
N VAL A 213 4.55 6.33 -3.78
CA VAL A 213 5.42 5.43 -3.02
C VAL A 213 4.61 4.44 -2.20
N THR A 214 3.58 4.89 -1.49
CA THR A 214 2.76 3.98 -0.66
C THR A 214 1.99 2.96 -1.49
N ASP A 215 1.45 3.38 -2.64
CA ASP A 215 0.77 2.49 -3.58
C ASP A 215 1.75 1.44 -4.14
N SER A 216 2.99 1.86 -4.46
CA SER A 216 4.05 0.93 -4.90
C SER A 216 4.39 -0.12 -3.85
N VAL A 217 4.46 0.25 -2.56
CA VAL A 217 4.68 -0.69 -1.46
C VAL A 217 3.54 -1.71 -1.38
N ILE A 218 2.29 -1.26 -1.49
CA ILE A 218 1.11 -2.13 -1.40
C ILE A 218 1.04 -3.09 -2.60
N GLU A 219 1.32 -2.61 -3.81
CA GLU A 219 1.17 -3.39 -5.04
C GLU A 219 2.34 -4.33 -5.33
N THR A 220 3.57 -3.88 -5.04
CA THR A 220 4.80 -4.55 -5.47
C THR A 220 5.70 -5.02 -4.32
N GLY A 221 5.33 -4.69 -3.09
CA GLY A 221 6.10 -4.96 -1.86
C GLY A 221 7.11 -3.85 -1.57
N SER A 222 7.69 -3.84 -0.36
CA SER A 222 8.62 -2.77 0.03
C SER A 222 10.01 -2.87 -0.61
N SER A 223 10.28 -3.96 -1.34
CA SER A 223 11.57 -4.21 -1.95
C SER A 223 11.84 -3.23 -3.11
N GLY A 224 12.67 -2.22 -2.84
CA GLY A 224 13.16 -1.28 -3.86
C GLY A 224 12.52 0.10 -3.85
N VAL A 225 11.58 0.39 -2.94
CA VAL A 225 10.95 1.73 -2.79
C VAL A 225 11.80 2.75 -2.03
N LEU A 226 12.83 2.28 -1.29
CA LEU A 226 13.67 3.13 -0.45
C LEU A 226 14.27 4.35 -1.19
N PRO A 227 14.77 4.23 -2.44
CA PRO A 227 15.21 5.37 -3.24
C PRO A 227 14.14 6.47 -3.39
N GLY A 228 12.87 6.08 -3.60
CA GLY A 228 11.75 7.01 -3.72
C GLY A 228 11.48 7.75 -2.41
N VAL A 229 11.47 7.01 -1.29
CA VAL A 229 11.32 7.57 0.07
C VAL A 229 12.43 8.57 0.39
N GLU A 230 13.69 8.21 0.12
CA GLU A 230 14.85 9.07 0.34
C GLU A 230 14.82 10.32 -0.56
N ALA A 231 14.32 10.19 -1.79
CA ALA A 231 14.14 11.33 -2.68
C ALA A 231 13.09 12.32 -2.15
N ILE A 232 11.92 11.84 -1.72
CA ILE A 232 10.87 12.70 -1.11
C ILE A 232 11.40 13.37 0.16
N LEU A 233 12.17 12.66 1.00
CA LEU A 233 12.84 13.25 2.17
C LEU A 233 13.78 14.40 1.81
N ALA A 234 14.57 14.24 0.74
CA ALA A 234 15.43 15.31 0.26
C ALA A 234 14.61 16.52 -0.24
N MET A 235 13.52 16.27 -0.97
CA MET A 235 12.64 17.31 -1.52
C MET A 235 11.86 18.07 -0.45
N THR A 236 11.30 17.39 0.55
CA THR A 236 10.59 18.04 1.67
C THR A 236 11.51 19.01 2.43
N ARG A 237 12.73 18.57 2.73
CA ARG A 237 13.74 19.40 3.40
C ARG A 237 14.20 20.57 2.54
N GLY A 238 14.64 20.30 1.31
CA GLY A 238 15.15 21.35 0.42
C GLY A 238 14.07 22.35 0.01
N GLY A 239 12.82 21.90 -0.14
CA GLY A 239 11.66 22.76 -0.34
C GLY A 239 11.37 23.65 0.86
N THR A 240 11.36 23.10 2.08
CA THR A 240 11.16 23.90 3.30
C THR A 240 12.23 24.98 3.42
N ASP A 241 13.50 24.61 3.25
CA ASP A 241 14.63 25.55 3.30
C ASP A 241 14.50 26.65 2.22
N LEU A 242 14.06 26.28 1.01
CA LEU A 242 13.87 27.23 -0.10
C LEU A 242 12.85 28.32 0.23
N VAL A 243 11.70 27.94 0.77
CA VAL A 243 10.64 28.91 1.13
C VAL A 243 11.06 29.71 2.35
N GLU A 244 11.66 29.08 3.36
CA GLU A 244 12.18 29.78 4.53
C GLU A 244 13.25 30.82 4.14
N ASP A 245 14.14 30.51 3.20
CA ASP A 245 15.14 31.45 2.67
C ASP A 245 14.47 32.65 1.99
N ILE A 246 13.47 32.42 1.12
CA ILE A 246 12.70 33.50 0.47
C ILE A 246 12.04 34.40 1.52
N LEU A 247 11.45 33.80 2.54
CA LEU A 247 10.77 34.50 3.63
C LEU A 247 11.75 35.22 4.57
N ALA A 248 12.94 34.68 4.81
CA ALA A 248 13.96 35.30 5.65
C ALA A 248 14.59 36.51 4.96
N GLU A 249 14.84 36.40 3.65
CA GLU A 249 15.41 37.48 2.84
C GLU A 249 14.41 38.64 2.67
N HIS A 250 13.10 38.35 2.64
CA HIS A 250 12.12 39.33 2.13
C HIS A 250 10.75 39.40 2.85
N GLY A 251 10.49 38.57 3.86
CA GLY A 251 9.17 38.32 4.46
C GLY A 251 8.64 39.37 5.43
N THR A 252 9.35 40.48 5.68
CA THR A 252 8.83 41.56 6.56
C THR A 252 7.66 42.35 5.96
N SER A 253 7.35 42.12 4.68
CA SER A 253 6.31 42.85 3.94
C SER A 253 5.07 42.03 3.60
N ILE A 254 5.02 40.75 3.99
CA ILE A 254 3.91 39.84 3.66
C ILE A 254 2.75 40.03 4.66
N ASP A 255 1.52 39.98 4.17
CA ASP A 255 0.31 40.02 5.01
C ASP A 255 0.34 38.89 6.07
N PRO A 256 0.06 39.17 7.36
CA PRO A 256 0.12 38.17 8.41
C PRO A 256 -0.76 36.93 8.17
N ALA A 257 -1.93 37.09 7.54
CA ALA A 257 -2.82 35.97 7.24
C ALA A 257 -2.28 35.10 6.10
N ILE A 258 -1.66 35.72 5.08
CA ILE A 258 -0.96 34.98 4.03
C ILE A 258 0.24 34.24 4.63
N ARG A 259 0.98 34.90 5.54
CA ARG A 259 2.10 34.28 6.23
C ARG A 259 1.67 33.05 7.03
N GLU A 260 0.58 33.12 7.77
CA GLU A 260 0.02 31.99 8.52
C GLU A 260 -0.38 30.84 7.57
N ALA A 261 -0.96 31.15 6.41
CA ALA A 261 -1.28 30.14 5.40
C ALA A 261 -0.02 29.47 4.80
N ILE A 262 1.03 30.24 4.52
CA ILE A 262 2.33 29.71 4.08
C ILE A 262 2.93 28.79 5.15
N ASP A 263 2.94 29.23 6.41
CA ASP A 263 3.48 28.43 7.52
C ASP A 263 2.65 27.13 7.71
N SER A 264 1.34 27.14 7.44
CA SER A 264 0.49 25.95 7.42
C SER A 264 0.88 24.98 6.30
N ALA A 265 1.02 25.46 5.06
CA ALA A 265 1.41 24.63 3.93
C ALA A 265 2.81 24.01 4.12
N LEU A 266 3.74 24.76 4.73
CA LEU A 266 5.04 24.23 5.13
C LEU A 266 4.93 23.18 6.24
N GLY A 267 3.96 23.33 7.15
CA GLY A 267 3.62 22.30 8.13
C GLY A 267 3.23 20.98 7.47
N ASP A 268 2.43 21.02 6.41
CA ASP A 268 2.02 19.83 5.64
C ASP A 268 3.23 19.18 4.94
N VAL A 269 4.11 19.97 4.32
CA VAL A 269 5.38 19.51 3.73
C VAL A 269 6.27 18.82 4.77
N GLN A 270 6.37 19.40 5.97
CA GLN A 270 7.14 18.84 7.07
C GLN A 270 6.53 17.53 7.58
N GLU A 271 5.21 17.43 7.67
CA GLU A 271 4.52 16.20 8.08
C GLU A 271 4.79 15.05 7.10
N ILE A 272 4.73 15.31 5.78
CA ILE A 272 5.13 14.35 4.74
C ILE A 272 6.59 13.89 4.98
N GLY A 273 7.49 14.85 5.24
CA GLY A 273 8.89 14.56 5.55
C GLY A 273 9.06 13.66 6.78
N VAL A 274 8.27 13.87 7.82
CA VAL A 274 8.25 13.02 9.02
C VAL A 274 7.77 11.61 8.69
N ARG A 275 6.65 11.47 7.94
CA ARG A 275 6.12 10.17 7.51
C ARG A 275 7.15 9.37 6.71
N MET A 276 7.79 10.01 5.72
CA MET A 276 8.85 9.38 4.93
C MET A 276 10.08 9.00 5.76
N GLN A 277 10.43 9.77 6.80
CA GLN A 277 11.60 9.48 7.64
C GLN A 277 11.36 8.25 8.52
N VAL A 278 10.14 8.11 9.03
CA VAL A 278 9.66 6.92 9.75
C VAL A 278 9.66 5.72 8.80
N LEU A 279 9.09 5.86 7.60
CA LEU A 279 9.06 4.79 6.60
C LEU A 279 10.46 4.32 6.21
N ALA A 280 11.39 5.23 5.89
CA ALA A 280 12.78 4.90 5.56
C ALA A 280 13.45 4.08 6.69
N THR A 281 13.21 4.46 7.94
CA THR A 281 13.77 3.77 9.11
C THR A 281 13.19 2.36 9.27
N LEU A 282 11.89 2.18 9.01
CA LEU A 282 11.24 0.87 9.03
C LEU A 282 11.73 -0.03 7.88
N LEU A 283 11.87 0.51 6.67
CA LEU A 283 12.42 -0.21 5.51
C LEU A 283 13.86 -0.67 5.73
N ALA A 284 14.68 0.19 6.33
CA ALA A 284 16.04 -0.16 6.72
C ALA A 284 16.05 -1.29 7.76
N ALA A 285 15.14 -1.26 8.73
CA ALA A 285 15.00 -2.32 9.74
C ALA A 285 14.50 -3.66 9.15
N ALA A 286 13.66 -3.62 8.11
CA ALA A 286 13.25 -4.81 7.37
C ALA A 286 14.44 -5.45 6.62
N SER A 287 15.33 -4.61 6.08
CA SER A 287 16.52 -5.04 5.34
C SER A 287 17.66 -5.53 6.24
N ASP A 288 17.79 -4.99 7.45
CA ASP A 288 18.77 -5.39 8.47
C ASP A 288 18.12 -5.53 9.87
N PRO A 289 17.58 -6.73 10.20
CA PRO A 289 16.83 -6.95 11.45
C PRO A 289 17.71 -7.01 12.71
N GLY A 290 18.97 -6.55 12.66
CA GLY A 290 19.88 -6.53 13.82
C GLY A 290 19.52 -5.52 14.92
N THR A 291 18.61 -4.58 14.64
CA THR A 291 18.22 -3.53 15.61
C THR A 291 17.17 -4.04 16.60
N PRO A 292 17.40 -3.97 17.93
CA PRO A 292 16.40 -4.36 18.92
C PRO A 292 15.12 -3.52 18.79
N PRO A 293 13.91 -4.12 18.89
CA PRO A 293 12.63 -3.40 18.71
C PRO A 293 12.47 -2.16 19.61
N GLY A 294 12.96 -2.22 20.85
CA GLY A 294 12.90 -1.08 21.77
C GLY A 294 13.80 0.10 21.37
N ALA A 295 14.97 -0.17 20.78
CA ALA A 295 15.85 0.89 20.26
C ALA A 295 15.27 1.48 18.97
N LEU A 296 14.71 0.64 18.10
CA LEU A 296 14.03 1.07 16.89
C LEU A 296 12.85 2.00 17.21
N ILE A 297 12.00 1.65 18.18
CA ILE A 297 10.90 2.54 18.59
C ILE A 297 11.37 3.86 19.16
N ALA A 298 12.43 3.86 19.97
CA ALA A 298 12.95 5.10 20.51
C ALA A 298 13.34 6.06 19.37
N THR A 299 13.98 5.54 18.33
CA THR A 299 14.31 6.29 17.11
C THR A 299 13.06 6.74 16.37
N LEU A 300 12.08 5.87 16.15
CA LEU A 300 10.84 6.19 15.43
C LEU A 300 10.03 7.28 16.16
N ARG A 301 9.96 7.24 17.49
CA ARG A 301 9.29 8.26 18.31
C ARG A 301 10.00 9.61 18.27
N ASP A 302 11.33 9.60 18.30
CA ASP A 302 12.12 10.82 18.16
C ASP A 302 11.87 11.48 16.79
N GLN A 303 11.89 10.68 15.72
CA GLN A 303 11.61 11.14 14.36
C GLN A 303 10.17 11.62 14.17
N ALA A 304 9.18 10.93 14.76
CA ALA A 304 7.76 11.29 14.67
C ALA A 304 7.35 12.44 15.60
N GLY A 305 8.27 13.07 16.33
CA GLY A 305 7.94 14.10 17.33
C GLY A 305 7.06 13.57 18.47
N GLY A 306 7.06 12.26 18.70
CA GLY A 306 6.23 11.57 19.67
C GLY A 306 4.83 11.17 19.17
N ASP A 307 4.50 11.38 17.89
CA ASP A 307 3.22 10.92 17.33
C ASP A 307 3.25 9.43 16.95
N ASP A 308 2.81 8.59 17.88
CA ASP A 308 2.67 7.14 17.67
C ASP A 308 1.68 6.78 16.54
N ARG A 309 0.80 7.69 16.07
CA ARG A 309 -0.14 7.42 14.97
C ARG A 309 0.59 7.32 13.63
N ILE A 310 1.55 8.22 13.38
CA ILE A 310 2.38 8.19 12.17
C ILE A 310 3.16 6.88 12.11
N ILE A 311 3.76 6.48 13.23
CA ILE A 311 4.53 5.23 13.33
C ILE A 311 3.66 4.03 12.97
N ARG A 312 2.43 3.96 13.51
CA ARG A 312 1.50 2.86 13.20
C ARG A 312 1.11 2.85 11.73
N HIS A 313 0.73 4.00 11.20
CA HIS A 313 0.31 4.10 9.80
C HIS A 313 1.40 3.62 8.84
N MET A 314 2.66 4.04 9.07
CA MET A 314 3.80 3.60 8.27
C MET A 314 4.19 2.14 8.53
N LEU A 315 4.00 1.62 9.75
CA LEU A 315 4.26 0.22 10.10
C LEU A 315 3.29 -0.73 9.41
N ASP A 316 2.02 -0.37 9.31
CA ASP A 316 1.00 -1.16 8.62
C ASP A 316 1.33 -1.35 7.13
N LEU A 317 2.06 -0.40 6.51
CA LEU A 317 2.49 -0.51 5.10
C LEU A 317 3.59 -1.55 4.88
N VAL A 318 4.46 -1.77 5.87
CA VAL A 318 5.66 -2.61 5.73
C VAL A 318 5.64 -3.84 6.65
N SER A 319 4.49 -4.12 7.27
CA SER A 319 4.33 -5.23 8.21
C SER A 319 4.68 -6.57 7.58
N ASP A 320 4.35 -6.76 6.30
CA ASP A 320 4.58 -8.04 5.62
C ASP A 320 6.07 -8.35 5.39
N ASP A 321 6.92 -7.31 5.41
CA ASP A 321 8.36 -7.43 5.16
C ASP A 321 9.19 -7.47 6.46
N LEU A 322 8.59 -7.17 7.60
CA LEU A 322 9.24 -7.24 8.91
C LEU A 322 9.12 -8.65 9.51
N THR A 323 10.05 -9.02 10.38
CA THR A 323 9.93 -10.27 11.13
C THR A 323 8.79 -10.15 12.15
N THR A 324 8.06 -11.24 12.38
CA THR A 324 6.99 -11.29 13.39
C THR A 324 7.47 -10.81 14.76
N ASP A 325 8.69 -11.15 15.16
CA ASP A 325 9.26 -10.71 16.45
C ASP A 325 9.49 -9.19 16.51
N THR A 326 9.94 -8.58 15.40
CA THR A 326 10.11 -7.12 15.30
C THR A 326 8.75 -6.42 15.33
N ILE A 327 7.78 -6.92 14.57
CA ILE A 327 6.41 -6.38 14.53
C ILE A 327 5.78 -6.45 15.93
N CYS A 328 5.73 -7.64 16.53
CA CYS A 328 5.17 -7.81 17.87
C CYS A 328 5.92 -6.94 18.89
N GLY A 329 7.25 -6.87 18.83
CA GLY A 329 8.04 -6.04 19.74
C GLY A 329 7.76 -4.54 19.59
N ILE A 330 7.53 -4.08 18.36
CA ILE A 330 7.15 -2.68 18.10
C ILE A 330 5.73 -2.43 18.64
N PHE A 331 4.78 -3.28 18.26
CA PHE A 331 3.39 -3.13 18.69
C PHE A 331 3.21 -3.24 20.20
N ASP A 332 3.91 -4.12 20.90
CA ASP A 332 3.82 -4.25 22.36
C ASP A 332 4.17 -2.92 23.06
N VAL A 333 5.16 -2.20 22.54
CA VAL A 333 5.62 -0.93 23.11
C VAL A 333 4.72 0.25 22.69
N LEU A 334 4.17 0.24 21.47
CA LEU A 334 3.18 1.24 21.03
C LEU A 334 1.84 1.04 21.75
N ALA A 335 1.44 -0.21 21.97
CA ALA A 335 0.19 -0.56 22.62
C ALA A 335 0.25 -0.33 24.14
N ALA A 336 1.45 -0.32 24.75
CA ALA A 336 1.64 0.09 26.14
C ALA A 336 1.14 1.52 26.46
N ALA A 337 1.04 2.39 25.45
CA ALA A 337 0.48 3.74 25.56
C ALA A 337 -1.05 3.80 25.37
N LEU A 338 -1.67 2.74 24.83
CA LEU A 338 -3.11 2.69 24.59
C LEU A 338 -3.92 2.32 25.84
N PRO A 339 -5.21 2.71 25.88
CA PRO A 339 -6.18 2.11 26.78
C PRO A 339 -6.11 0.57 26.72
N PRO A 340 -6.27 -0.14 27.86
CA PRO A 340 -6.12 -1.60 27.93
C PRO A 340 -6.97 -2.37 26.90
N ARG A 341 -8.15 -1.85 26.55
CA ARG A 341 -9.07 -2.46 25.59
C ARG A 341 -8.56 -2.36 24.14
N GLU A 342 -8.06 -1.19 23.74
CA GLU A 342 -7.50 -0.96 22.39
C GLU A 342 -6.19 -1.73 22.20
N ARG A 343 -5.37 -1.81 23.26
CA ARG A 343 -4.17 -2.65 23.31
C ARG A 343 -4.50 -4.12 23.04
N ALA A 344 -5.50 -4.65 23.74
CA ALA A 344 -5.88 -6.04 23.60
C ALA A 344 -6.43 -6.34 22.20
N LEU A 345 -7.21 -5.42 21.61
CA LEU A 345 -7.72 -5.56 20.24
C LEU A 345 -6.59 -5.58 19.21
N GLN A 346 -5.61 -4.68 19.34
CA GLN A 346 -4.49 -4.59 18.42
C GLN A 346 -3.56 -5.81 18.53
N GLN A 347 -3.25 -6.25 19.76
CA GLN A 347 -2.48 -7.46 20.01
C GLN A 347 -3.18 -8.71 19.47
N PHE A 348 -4.50 -8.77 19.60
CA PHE A 348 -5.31 -9.83 19.02
C PHE A 348 -5.16 -9.90 17.50
N THR A 349 -5.33 -8.77 16.77
CA THR A 349 -5.21 -8.72 15.31
C THR A 349 -3.83 -9.21 14.84
N LEU A 350 -2.76 -8.75 15.48
CA LEU A 350 -1.39 -9.12 15.10
C LEU A 350 -1.08 -10.60 15.32
N LEU A 351 -1.57 -11.18 16.41
CA LEU A 351 -1.39 -12.60 16.67
C LEU A 351 -2.19 -13.47 15.68
N VAL A 352 -3.31 -12.95 15.16
CA VAL A 352 -4.07 -13.59 14.08
C VAL A 352 -3.29 -13.55 12.77
N ASP A 353 -2.79 -12.38 12.38
CA ASP A 353 -2.03 -12.20 11.13
C ASP A 353 -0.73 -13.03 11.14
N ALA A 354 -0.09 -13.15 12.31
CA ALA A 354 1.09 -13.98 12.53
C ALA A 354 0.79 -15.50 12.60
N GLY A 355 -0.47 -15.93 12.48
CA GLY A 355 -0.85 -17.34 12.60
C GLY A 355 -0.70 -17.94 14.02
N ARG A 356 -0.51 -17.10 15.04
CA ARG A 356 -0.35 -17.47 16.46
C ARG A 356 -1.70 -17.55 17.17
N PHE A 357 -2.58 -18.40 16.64
CA PHE A 357 -3.99 -18.40 17.01
C PHE A 357 -4.29 -18.77 18.47
N ALA A 358 -3.46 -19.60 19.10
CA ALA A 358 -3.64 -19.96 20.52
C ALA A 358 -3.40 -18.75 21.44
N ASP A 359 -2.40 -17.94 21.10
CA ASP A 359 -2.06 -16.72 21.84
C ASP A 359 -3.11 -15.64 21.58
N ALA A 360 -3.59 -15.50 20.33
CA ALA A 360 -4.67 -14.59 19.98
C ALA A 360 -5.95 -14.88 20.79
N LEU A 361 -6.31 -16.17 20.92
CA LEU A 361 -7.49 -16.58 21.67
C LEU A 361 -7.35 -16.26 23.16
N ALA A 362 -6.16 -16.46 23.75
CA ALA A 362 -5.91 -16.11 25.14
C ALA A 362 -6.10 -14.61 25.41
N VAL A 363 -5.60 -13.75 24.51
CA VAL A 363 -5.79 -12.29 24.59
C VAL A 363 -7.28 -11.91 24.44
N ALA A 364 -8.00 -12.56 23.54
CA ALA A 364 -9.43 -12.30 23.34
C ALA A 364 -10.29 -12.71 24.55
N GLU A 365 -9.95 -13.82 25.20
CA GLU A 365 -10.62 -14.33 26.41
C GLU A 365 -10.29 -13.49 27.66
N GLU A 366 -9.04 -13.05 27.82
CA GLU A 366 -8.61 -12.24 28.97
C GLU A 366 -9.28 -10.86 29.01
N HIS A 367 -9.60 -10.29 27.85
CA HIS A 367 -10.06 -8.91 27.72
C HIS A 367 -11.52 -8.77 27.28
N ASP A 368 -12.32 -9.85 27.34
CA ASP A 368 -13.72 -9.90 26.91
C ASP A 368 -13.96 -9.32 25.49
N LEU A 369 -12.97 -9.43 24.61
CA LEU A 369 -13.05 -8.92 23.23
C LEU A 369 -14.01 -9.76 22.37
N LEU A 370 -14.33 -10.97 22.84
CA LEU A 370 -15.16 -11.95 22.14
C LEU A 370 -16.61 -11.50 21.95
N ASP A 371 -17.14 -10.63 22.82
CA ASP A 371 -18.53 -10.16 22.75
C ASP A 371 -18.71 -8.98 21.77
N ASP A 372 -17.67 -8.18 21.55
CA ASP A 372 -17.69 -7.03 20.63
C ASP A 372 -17.39 -7.43 19.17
N ILE A 373 -16.43 -8.35 18.98
CA ILE A 373 -15.95 -8.77 17.64
C ILE A 373 -16.88 -9.81 17.00
N GLY A 374 -17.82 -10.40 17.76
CA GLY A 374 -18.74 -11.46 17.34
C GLY A 374 -19.75 -11.10 16.22
N ASN A 375 -19.64 -9.92 15.61
CA ASN A 375 -20.48 -9.49 14.49
C ASN A 375 -19.73 -9.29 13.17
N GLU A 376 -18.40 -9.44 13.13
CA GLU A 376 -17.66 -9.28 11.88
C GLU A 376 -17.39 -10.62 11.15
N PRO A 377 -17.71 -10.72 9.85
CA PRO A 377 -17.63 -11.96 9.07
C PRO A 377 -16.28 -12.69 8.99
N PRO A 378 -15.10 -12.08 9.25
CA PRO A 378 -13.87 -12.87 9.36
C PRO A 378 -13.88 -13.72 10.64
N PHE A 379 -14.35 -13.22 11.78
CA PHE A 379 -14.01 -13.82 13.08
C PHE A 379 -14.71 -15.15 13.39
N ASP A 380 -15.96 -15.36 12.95
CA ASP A 380 -16.70 -16.60 13.23
C ASP A 380 -16.08 -17.82 12.51
N SER A 381 -15.62 -17.64 11.27
CA SER A 381 -14.90 -18.68 10.52
C SER A 381 -13.52 -18.97 11.13
N TYR A 382 -12.89 -17.97 11.74
CA TYR A 382 -11.59 -18.09 12.41
C TYR A 382 -11.70 -18.78 13.77
N ARG A 383 -12.68 -18.43 14.62
CA ARG A 383 -12.92 -19.14 15.90
C ARG A 383 -13.21 -20.63 15.66
N LEU A 384 -13.88 -20.95 14.55
CA LEU A 384 -14.14 -22.32 14.14
C LEU A 384 -12.86 -23.07 13.72
N SER A 385 -11.94 -22.44 13.01
CA SER A 385 -10.68 -23.07 12.58
C SER A 385 -9.77 -23.38 13.78
N VAL A 386 -9.68 -22.47 14.75
CA VAL A 386 -8.89 -22.64 15.99
C VAL A 386 -9.43 -23.78 16.83
N LEU A 387 -10.74 -23.81 17.12
CA LEU A 387 -11.34 -24.88 17.92
C LEU A 387 -11.14 -26.27 17.30
N ARG A 388 -11.06 -26.36 15.97
CA ARG A 388 -10.79 -27.61 15.25
C ARG A 388 -9.33 -28.04 15.32
N GLN A 389 -8.40 -27.10 15.18
CA GLN A 389 -6.97 -27.39 15.25
C GLN A 389 -6.54 -27.78 16.68
N SER A 390 -7.25 -27.31 17.69
CA SER A 390 -7.03 -27.67 19.10
C SER A 390 -7.84 -28.89 19.59
N ASP A 391 -8.44 -29.68 18.69
CA ASP A 391 -9.25 -30.89 18.99
C ASP A 391 -10.46 -30.65 19.94
N ARG A 392 -10.94 -29.40 20.05
CA ARG A 392 -12.11 -29.00 20.86
C ARG A 392 -13.41 -29.16 20.06
N LEU A 393 -13.62 -30.35 19.51
CA LEU A 393 -14.72 -30.63 18.56
C LEU A 393 -16.13 -30.37 19.13
N ALA A 394 -16.33 -30.62 20.42
CA ALA A 394 -17.62 -30.40 21.09
C ALA A 394 -17.99 -28.90 21.18
N GLU A 395 -17.00 -28.04 21.32
CA GLU A 395 -17.17 -26.59 21.41
C GLU A 395 -17.37 -25.96 20.03
N ALA A 396 -16.60 -26.42 19.05
CA ALA A 396 -16.82 -26.09 17.64
C ALA A 396 -18.25 -26.45 17.20
N PHE A 397 -18.75 -27.61 17.64
CA PHE A 397 -20.14 -28.02 17.38
C PHE A 397 -21.16 -27.10 18.06
N ALA A 398 -20.99 -26.80 19.35
CA ALA A 398 -21.91 -25.93 20.09
C ALA A 398 -22.01 -24.53 19.47
N LEU A 399 -20.87 -24.00 19.02
CA LEU A 399 -20.75 -22.70 18.37
C LEU A 399 -21.48 -22.67 17.01
N LEU A 400 -21.16 -23.62 16.11
CA LEU A 400 -21.83 -23.72 14.81
C LEU A 400 -23.34 -23.94 14.96
N LEU A 401 -23.76 -24.72 15.95
CA LEU A 401 -25.16 -24.99 16.24
C LEU A 401 -25.89 -23.72 16.67
N ALA A 402 -25.28 -22.91 17.54
CA ALA A 402 -25.83 -21.62 17.98
C ALA A 402 -25.97 -20.64 16.80
N TRP A 403 -24.95 -20.52 15.96
CA TRP A 403 -24.98 -19.64 14.77
C TRP A 403 -26.01 -20.08 13.74
N ASN A 404 -26.09 -21.38 13.45
CA ASN A 404 -27.10 -21.89 12.53
C ASN A 404 -28.51 -21.74 13.12
N ARG A 405 -28.72 -21.86 14.44
CA ARG A 405 -30.01 -21.52 15.09
C ARG A 405 -30.40 -20.06 14.86
N ALA A 406 -29.43 -19.16 14.82
CA ALA A 406 -29.62 -17.73 14.55
C ALA A 406 -29.71 -17.37 13.05
N GLY A 407 -29.62 -18.34 12.14
CA GLY A 407 -29.67 -18.09 10.69
C GLY A 407 -28.35 -17.58 10.08
N ARG A 408 -27.24 -17.60 10.83
CA ARG A 408 -25.90 -17.18 10.39
C ARG A 408 -25.05 -18.37 9.91
N LEU A 409 -24.04 -18.09 9.07
CA LEU A 409 -23.07 -19.08 8.56
C LEU A 409 -23.69 -20.36 7.98
N LEU A 410 -24.83 -20.22 7.29
CA LEU A 410 -25.54 -21.38 6.72
C LEU A 410 -24.74 -22.09 5.62
N HIS A 411 -23.75 -21.42 5.02
CA HIS A 411 -22.81 -22.04 4.07
C HIS A 411 -21.89 -23.07 4.75
N GLU A 412 -21.53 -22.86 6.03
CA GLU A 412 -20.74 -23.79 6.85
C GLU A 412 -21.56 -24.95 7.44
N SER A 413 -22.85 -25.03 7.10
CA SER A 413 -23.74 -26.07 7.63
C SER A 413 -23.32 -27.50 7.27
N GLY A 414 -22.47 -27.68 6.26
CA GLY A 414 -21.81 -28.96 5.96
C GLY A 414 -20.86 -29.40 7.08
N GLN A 415 -20.11 -28.46 7.68
CA GLN A 415 -19.22 -28.74 8.81
C GLN A 415 -20.02 -29.07 10.08
N LEU A 416 -21.14 -28.39 10.30
CA LEU A 416 -22.03 -28.68 11.43
C LEU A 416 -22.56 -30.12 11.38
N VAL A 417 -23.03 -30.57 10.22
CA VAL A 417 -23.48 -31.95 10.02
C VAL A 417 -22.33 -32.93 10.20
N ASP A 418 -21.12 -32.59 9.74
CA ASP A 418 -19.95 -33.44 9.88
C ASP A 418 -19.58 -33.69 11.35
N LEU A 419 -19.52 -32.61 12.14
CA LEU A 419 -19.26 -32.66 13.58
C LEU A 419 -20.39 -33.41 14.32
N ALA A 420 -21.64 -33.19 13.93
CA ALA A 420 -22.78 -33.92 14.51
C ALA A 420 -22.69 -35.43 14.30
N LEU A 421 -22.22 -35.87 13.13
CA LEU A 421 -22.00 -37.28 12.81
C LEU A 421 -20.83 -37.88 13.61
N ILE A 422 -19.75 -37.11 13.83
CA ILE A 422 -18.62 -37.54 14.68
C ILE A 422 -19.06 -37.66 16.14
N LEU A 423 -19.77 -36.66 16.66
CA LEU A 423 -20.16 -36.56 18.07
C LEU A 423 -21.44 -37.33 18.42
N GLY A 424 -22.15 -37.86 17.43
CA GLY A 424 -23.42 -38.56 17.64
C GLY A 424 -24.59 -37.66 18.03
N ARG A 425 -24.56 -36.37 17.66
CA ARG A 425 -25.53 -35.32 18.05
C ARG A 425 -26.40 -34.85 16.87
N MET A 426 -26.76 -35.77 15.97
CA MET A 426 -27.54 -35.45 14.77
C MET A 426 -28.96 -34.97 15.09
N ASP A 427 -29.52 -35.39 16.21
CA ASP A 427 -30.82 -34.95 16.73
C ASP A 427 -30.91 -33.42 16.88
N GLU A 428 -29.84 -32.79 17.36
CA GLU A 428 -29.77 -31.33 17.51
C GLU A 428 -29.71 -30.59 16.17
N VAL A 429 -29.08 -31.19 15.16
CA VAL A 429 -29.04 -30.63 13.80
C VAL A 429 -30.38 -30.86 13.07
N LEU A 430 -31.06 -31.98 13.33
CA LEU A 430 -32.41 -32.23 12.78
C LEU A 430 -33.43 -31.19 13.27
N ALA A 431 -33.27 -30.67 14.50
CA ALA A 431 -34.10 -29.59 15.04
C ALA A 431 -33.98 -28.28 14.24
N LEU A 432 -32.90 -28.10 13.47
CA LEU A 432 -32.67 -26.92 12.61
C LEU A 432 -33.33 -27.00 11.24
N ARG A 433 -34.08 -28.07 10.92
CA ARG A 433 -34.75 -28.22 9.62
C ARG A 433 -35.56 -26.98 9.17
N PRO A 434 -36.29 -26.26 10.06
CA PRO A 434 -37.02 -25.05 9.67
C PRO A 434 -36.12 -23.90 9.22
N VAL A 435 -34.87 -23.82 9.70
CA VAL A 435 -33.92 -22.76 9.32
C VAL A 435 -33.50 -22.93 7.86
N TYR A 436 -33.33 -24.17 7.40
CA TYR A 436 -32.81 -24.47 6.06
C TYR A 436 -33.90 -24.56 4.98
N SER A 437 -35.19 -24.50 5.34
CA SER A 437 -36.29 -24.73 4.39
C SER A 437 -36.38 -23.67 3.28
N ASN A 438 -35.80 -22.48 3.51
CA ASN A 438 -35.82 -21.35 2.57
C ASN A 438 -34.50 -21.18 1.80
N THR A 439 -33.44 -21.94 2.10
CA THR A 439 -32.08 -21.69 1.60
C THR A 439 -31.55 -22.91 0.85
N ARG A 440 -31.99 -23.09 -0.40
CA ARG A 440 -31.67 -24.27 -1.24
C ARG A 440 -30.19 -24.47 -1.57
N MET A 441 -29.38 -23.44 -1.39
CA MET A 441 -27.94 -23.45 -1.69
C MET A 441 -27.07 -23.91 -0.52
N CYS A 442 -27.63 -24.15 0.66
CA CYS A 442 -26.85 -24.57 1.84
C CYS A 442 -26.68 -26.10 1.90
N PRO A 443 -25.50 -26.61 2.30
CA PRO A 443 -25.25 -28.05 2.39
C PRO A 443 -26.23 -28.82 3.29
N ALA A 444 -26.60 -28.29 4.46
CA ALA A 444 -27.52 -28.96 5.38
C ALA A 444 -28.93 -29.17 4.80
N ALA A 445 -29.37 -28.34 3.85
CA ALA A 445 -30.66 -28.49 3.18
C ALA A 445 -30.76 -29.80 2.38
N HIS A 446 -29.61 -30.39 2.00
CA HIS A 446 -29.54 -31.68 1.30
C HIS A 446 -29.03 -32.81 2.20
N LEU A 447 -28.12 -32.52 3.13
CA LEU A 447 -27.57 -33.51 4.06
C LEU A 447 -28.59 -34.01 5.08
N ILE A 448 -29.44 -33.12 5.63
CA ILE A 448 -30.49 -33.51 6.60
C ILE A 448 -31.51 -34.47 5.95
N PRO A 449 -32.12 -34.15 4.78
CA PRO A 449 -33.00 -35.10 4.09
C PRO A 449 -32.29 -36.38 3.66
N ALA A 450 -31.02 -36.31 3.24
CA ALA A 450 -30.25 -37.50 2.90
C ALA A 450 -30.10 -38.44 4.12
N TYR A 451 -29.78 -37.88 5.29
CA TYR A 451 -29.70 -38.62 6.54
C TYR A 451 -31.06 -39.24 6.92
N ASP A 452 -32.16 -38.49 6.83
CA ASP A 452 -33.51 -39.01 7.09
C ASP A 452 -33.89 -40.19 6.18
N CYS A 453 -33.60 -40.08 4.87
CA CYS A 453 -33.83 -41.15 3.90
C CYS A 453 -33.02 -42.41 4.25
N ILE A 454 -31.75 -42.23 4.61
CA ILE A 454 -30.88 -43.33 5.04
C ILE A 454 -31.41 -44.01 6.31
N MET A 455 -31.83 -43.25 7.32
CA MET A 455 -32.41 -43.81 8.55
C MET A 455 -33.71 -44.57 8.30
N LYS A 456 -34.47 -44.19 7.26
CA LYS A 456 -35.68 -44.91 6.78
C LYS A 456 -35.37 -46.06 5.81
N LYS A 457 -34.10 -46.40 5.59
CA LYS A 457 -33.61 -47.40 4.63
C LYS A 457 -33.92 -47.08 3.15
N ASP A 458 -34.26 -45.83 2.83
CA ASP A 458 -34.40 -45.34 1.46
C ASP A 458 -33.06 -44.83 0.92
N VAL A 459 -32.22 -45.78 0.51
CA VAL A 459 -30.90 -45.47 -0.06
C VAL A 459 -31.03 -44.72 -1.39
N LYS A 460 -32.10 -44.97 -2.17
CA LYS A 460 -32.27 -44.33 -3.48
C LYS A 460 -32.63 -42.86 -3.32
N GLY A 461 -33.54 -42.52 -2.40
CA GLY A 461 -33.87 -41.14 -2.07
C GLY A 461 -32.69 -40.40 -1.45
N ALA A 462 -31.94 -41.02 -0.55
CA ALA A 462 -30.73 -40.41 0.02
C ALA A 462 -29.69 -40.04 -1.04
N MET A 463 -29.43 -40.94 -1.99
CA MET A 463 -28.47 -40.69 -3.07
C MET A 463 -28.93 -39.60 -4.04
N GLN A 464 -30.23 -39.31 -4.14
CA GLN A 464 -30.72 -38.17 -4.92
C GLN A 464 -30.35 -36.85 -4.26
N HIS A 465 -30.50 -36.74 -2.93
CA HIS A 465 -30.10 -35.55 -2.18
C HIS A 465 -28.58 -35.35 -2.19
N LEU A 466 -27.80 -36.42 -1.98
CA LEU A 466 -26.34 -36.35 -1.94
C LEU A 466 -25.70 -35.93 -3.29
N LYS A 467 -26.39 -36.12 -4.41
CA LYS A 467 -25.91 -35.65 -5.73
C LYS A 467 -25.85 -34.13 -5.86
N TRP A 468 -26.64 -33.40 -5.07
CA TRP A 468 -26.72 -31.95 -5.14
C TRP A 468 -25.65 -31.24 -4.30
N LEU A 469 -24.85 -31.98 -3.51
CA LEU A 469 -23.83 -31.39 -2.62
C LEU A 469 -22.74 -30.63 -3.38
N GLU A 470 -22.33 -31.09 -4.56
CA GLU A 470 -21.34 -30.40 -5.40
C GLU A 470 -21.85 -29.02 -5.86
N GLY A 471 -23.17 -28.80 -5.89
CA GLY A 471 -23.80 -27.52 -6.21
C GLY A 471 -24.01 -26.59 -5.00
N THR A 472 -23.57 -26.98 -3.80
CA THR A 472 -23.74 -26.19 -2.55
C THR A 472 -22.47 -25.48 -2.08
N GLY A 473 -21.43 -25.44 -2.91
CA GLY A 473 -20.14 -24.81 -2.58
C GLY A 473 -19.17 -25.71 -1.80
N LEU A 474 -19.56 -26.94 -1.45
CA LEU A 474 -18.64 -27.92 -0.86
C LEU A 474 -17.62 -28.41 -1.89
N SER A 475 -16.38 -28.62 -1.43
CA SER A 475 -15.39 -29.29 -2.27
C SER A 475 -15.81 -30.75 -2.52
N ARG A 476 -15.37 -31.30 -3.66
CA ARG A 476 -15.64 -32.70 -4.02
C ARG A 476 -15.16 -33.68 -2.94
N GLU A 477 -14.07 -33.33 -2.25
CA GLU A 477 -13.51 -34.10 -1.15
C GLU A 477 -14.42 -34.12 0.06
N GLN A 478 -14.89 -32.94 0.49
CA GLN A 478 -15.83 -32.79 1.61
C GLN A 478 -17.15 -33.52 1.35
N ALA A 479 -17.69 -33.40 0.13
CA ALA A 479 -18.92 -34.11 -0.26
C ALA A 479 -18.76 -35.64 -0.17
N LEU A 480 -17.61 -36.18 -0.59
CA LEU A 480 -17.33 -37.63 -0.50
C LEU A 480 -17.20 -38.11 0.95
N ILE A 481 -16.56 -37.34 1.82
CA ILE A 481 -16.43 -37.64 3.26
C ILE A 481 -17.81 -37.69 3.92
N LEU A 482 -18.62 -36.66 3.72
CA LEU A 482 -19.97 -36.55 4.28
C LEU A 482 -20.88 -37.67 3.77
N GLN A 483 -20.82 -37.98 2.47
CA GLN A 483 -21.54 -39.10 1.88
C GLN A 483 -21.18 -40.43 2.54
N ALA A 484 -19.89 -40.70 2.75
CA ALA A 484 -19.44 -41.93 3.39
C ALA A 484 -19.90 -42.01 4.86
N ARG A 485 -19.79 -40.91 5.62
CA ARG A 485 -20.21 -40.85 7.03
C ARG A 485 -21.71 -41.05 7.21
N ILE A 486 -22.54 -40.43 6.35
CA ILE A 486 -24.00 -40.63 6.38
C ILE A 486 -24.37 -42.09 6.07
N LEU A 487 -23.73 -42.70 5.06
CA LEU A 487 -23.97 -44.11 4.72
C LEU A 487 -23.56 -45.07 5.86
N LEU A 488 -22.44 -44.79 6.54
CA LEU A 488 -22.01 -45.55 7.72
C LEU A 488 -22.98 -45.37 8.89
N ALA A 489 -23.43 -44.14 9.16
CA ALA A 489 -24.40 -43.88 10.22
C ALA A 489 -25.72 -44.64 10.04
N GLY A 490 -26.13 -44.90 8.80
CA GLY A 490 -27.30 -45.73 8.48
C GLY A 490 -27.06 -47.23 8.37
N GLY A 491 -25.84 -47.71 8.62
CA GLY A 491 -25.51 -49.13 8.49
C GLY A 491 -25.45 -49.64 7.05
N PHE A 492 -24.95 -48.82 6.11
CA PHE A 492 -24.74 -49.20 4.70
C PHE A 492 -23.25 -49.29 4.30
N PRO A 493 -22.41 -50.07 5.01
CA PRO A 493 -20.96 -50.14 4.76
C PRO A 493 -20.60 -50.67 3.36
N LYS A 494 -21.43 -51.53 2.75
CA LYS A 494 -21.20 -52.00 1.36
C LYS A 494 -21.19 -50.85 0.35
N ARG A 495 -22.00 -49.82 0.57
CA ARG A 495 -22.06 -48.64 -0.30
C ARG A 495 -20.84 -47.74 -0.10
N VAL A 496 -20.31 -47.66 1.11
CA VAL A 496 -19.06 -46.94 1.40
C VAL A 496 -17.88 -47.60 0.69
N ILE A 497 -17.79 -48.93 0.71
CA ILE A 497 -16.76 -49.67 -0.06
C ILE A 497 -16.88 -49.40 -1.57
N SER A 498 -18.10 -49.24 -2.11
CA SER A 498 -18.26 -48.90 -3.53
C SER A 498 -17.74 -47.51 -3.91
N LEU A 499 -17.47 -46.64 -2.92
CA LEU A 499 -16.85 -45.33 -3.10
C LEU A 499 -15.32 -45.38 -3.01
N ARG A 500 -14.72 -46.52 -2.62
CA ARG A 500 -13.27 -46.68 -2.38
C ARG A 500 -12.41 -46.06 -3.48
N GLY A 501 -12.63 -46.44 -4.74
CA GLY A 501 -11.82 -45.93 -5.85
C GLY A 501 -11.96 -44.41 -6.08
N LYS A 502 -13.09 -43.80 -5.69
CA LYS A 502 -13.26 -42.34 -5.71
C LYS A 502 -12.56 -41.70 -4.51
N MET A 503 -12.65 -42.32 -3.33
CA MET A 503 -12.03 -41.83 -2.10
C MET A 503 -10.50 -41.90 -2.19
N GLU A 504 -9.92 -43.02 -2.63
CA GLU A 504 -8.46 -43.15 -2.79
C GLU A 504 -7.89 -42.24 -3.88
N LYS A 505 -8.70 -41.87 -4.89
CA LYS A 505 -8.29 -40.95 -5.95
C LYS A 505 -8.28 -39.48 -5.51
N HIS A 506 -9.16 -39.11 -4.58
CA HIS A 506 -9.44 -37.71 -4.26
C HIS A 506 -9.18 -37.34 -2.79
N LEU A 507 -8.96 -38.29 -1.89
CA LEU A 507 -8.75 -38.03 -0.47
C LEU A 507 -7.41 -38.60 -0.03
N LEU A 508 -6.75 -37.89 0.88
CA LEU A 508 -5.56 -38.39 1.55
C LEU A 508 -5.83 -39.73 2.28
N PRO A 509 -4.82 -40.62 2.38
CA PRO A 509 -4.90 -41.86 3.16
C PRO A 509 -5.43 -41.67 4.58
N THR A 510 -5.02 -40.58 5.24
CA THR A 510 -5.41 -40.20 6.60
C THR A 510 -6.90 -39.90 6.75
N THR A 511 -7.61 -39.63 5.66
CA THR A 511 -9.03 -39.28 5.63
C THR A 511 -9.89 -40.40 5.05
N SER A 512 -9.42 -41.08 4.01
CA SER A 512 -10.16 -42.16 3.34
C SER A 512 -10.13 -43.48 4.10
N TYR A 513 -8.97 -43.90 4.63
CA TYR A 513 -8.84 -45.19 5.28
C TYR A 513 -9.63 -45.33 6.58
N PRO A 514 -9.73 -44.33 7.49
CA PRO A 514 -10.58 -44.47 8.68
C PRO A 514 -12.04 -44.83 8.37
N LEU A 515 -12.59 -44.26 7.29
CA LEU A 515 -13.95 -44.55 6.83
C LEU A 515 -14.08 -45.95 6.23
N LEU A 516 -13.07 -46.38 5.46
CA LEU A 516 -13.03 -47.73 4.86
C LEU A 516 -12.81 -48.82 5.91
N ILE A 517 -11.92 -48.60 6.89
CA ILE A 517 -11.67 -49.50 8.02
C ILE A 517 -12.97 -49.74 8.78
N ARG A 518 -13.70 -48.66 9.12
CA ARG A 518 -15.01 -48.77 9.77
C ARG A 518 -16.01 -49.57 8.92
N ALA A 519 -16.07 -49.31 7.61
CA ALA A 519 -16.95 -50.04 6.71
C ALA A 519 -16.61 -51.55 6.63
N TYR A 520 -15.33 -51.92 6.58
CA TYR A 520 -14.90 -53.32 6.55
C TYR A 520 -15.24 -54.04 7.86
N ARG A 521 -15.02 -53.40 9.01
CA ARG A 521 -15.37 -53.97 10.33
C ARG A 521 -16.86 -54.20 10.50
N GLU A 522 -17.70 -53.23 10.10
CA GLU A 522 -19.17 -53.38 10.13
C GLU A 522 -19.67 -54.52 9.22
N LEU A 523 -18.84 -55.00 8.27
CA LEU A 523 -19.13 -56.15 7.41
C LEU A 523 -18.46 -57.46 7.85
N GLY A 524 -17.71 -57.46 8.97
CA GLY A 524 -16.94 -58.62 9.43
C GLY A 524 -15.72 -58.94 8.55
N ARG A 525 -15.26 -57.99 7.74
CA ARG A 525 -14.10 -58.11 6.83
C ARG A 525 -12.82 -57.65 7.52
N GLU A 526 -12.42 -58.37 8.57
CA GLU A 526 -11.28 -57.96 9.42
C GLU A 526 -9.93 -58.01 8.70
N ALA A 527 -9.75 -58.93 7.75
CA ALA A 527 -8.51 -59.01 6.98
C ALA A 527 -8.27 -57.72 6.17
N GLU A 528 -9.31 -57.23 5.48
CA GLU A 528 -9.25 -56.00 4.70
C GLU A 528 -9.20 -54.75 5.58
N ALA A 529 -9.79 -54.79 6.78
CA ALA A 529 -9.66 -53.72 7.76
C ALA A 529 -8.22 -53.61 8.29
N ALA A 530 -7.58 -54.74 8.61
CA ALA A 530 -6.20 -54.80 9.07
C ALA A 530 -5.20 -54.35 7.99
N GLU A 531 -5.45 -54.72 6.72
CA GLU A 531 -4.66 -54.25 5.58
C GLU A 531 -4.75 -52.73 5.42
N ALA A 532 -5.96 -52.16 5.48
CA ALA A 532 -6.17 -50.71 5.42
C ALA A 532 -5.52 -49.97 6.62
N GLU A 533 -5.51 -50.57 7.81
CA GLU A 533 -4.80 -50.03 8.98
C GLU A 533 -3.28 -50.05 8.84
N ALA A 534 -2.72 -51.09 8.21
CA ALA A 534 -1.30 -51.17 7.94
C ALA A 534 -0.88 -50.09 6.92
N LEU A 535 -1.68 -49.88 5.88
CA LEU A 535 -1.47 -48.81 4.88
C LEU A 535 -1.59 -47.41 5.51
N LEU A 536 -2.56 -47.20 6.40
CA LEU A 536 -2.70 -45.95 7.15
C LEU A 536 -1.50 -45.69 8.07
N ARG A 537 -0.98 -46.70 8.76
CA ARG A 537 0.23 -46.58 9.60
C ARG A 537 1.48 -46.25 8.78
N GLY A 538 1.72 -46.96 7.67
CA GLY A 538 2.85 -46.69 6.78
C GLY A 538 2.81 -45.27 6.18
N SER A 539 1.61 -44.73 5.91
CA SER A 539 1.45 -43.34 5.43
C SER A 539 1.73 -42.27 6.51
N ARG A 540 1.62 -42.61 7.80
CA ARG A 540 1.95 -41.70 8.91
C ARG A 540 3.44 -41.71 9.24
N GLU A 541 4.11 -42.85 9.08
CA GLU A 541 5.55 -42.99 9.32
C GLU A 541 6.39 -42.34 8.20
N GLY A 542 5.94 -42.39 6.94
CA GLY A 542 6.61 -41.70 5.83
C GLY A 542 6.52 -40.17 5.85
N ALA A 543 5.52 -39.61 6.55
CA ALA A 543 5.37 -38.16 6.73
C ALA A 543 6.24 -37.59 7.88
N GLY A 544 6.82 -38.45 8.72
CA GLY A 544 7.70 -38.06 9.83
C GLY A 544 9.19 -38.02 9.49
N THR A 545 9.58 -38.33 8.25
CA THR A 545 10.99 -38.44 7.83
C THR A 545 11.45 -37.37 6.82
N ASP A 546 10.61 -36.40 6.47
CA ASP A 546 10.92 -35.38 5.44
C ASP A 546 11.08 -33.96 6.02
N THR A 547 11.87 -33.83 7.09
CA THR A 547 12.49 -32.54 7.50
C THR A 547 13.99 -32.53 7.17
N GLY A 548 14.35 -33.03 5.99
CA GLY A 548 15.69 -32.92 5.43
C GLY A 548 15.72 -31.87 4.34
N HIS A 549 16.08 -30.62 4.68
CA HIS A 549 16.48 -29.61 3.71
C HIS A 549 17.52 -30.19 2.73
N PRO A 550 17.32 -30.09 1.40
CA PRO A 550 18.43 -30.02 0.48
C PRO A 550 18.91 -28.56 0.41
N ARG A 551 20.23 -28.41 0.59
CA ARG A 551 20.98 -27.18 0.34
C ARG A 551 20.92 -26.74 -1.12
#